data_AF-A0A7K0C948-F1
#
_entry.id   AF-A0A7K0C948-F1
#
_cell.length_a   1.000
_cell.length_b   1.000
_cell.length_c   1.000
_cell.angle_alpha   90.00
_cell.angle_beta   90.00
_cell.angle_gamma   90.00
#
_symmetry.space_group_name_H-M   'P 1'
#
loop_
_entity.id
_entity.type
_entity.pdbx_description
1 polymer ?
#
loop_
_entity_poly.entity_id
_entity_poly.type
_entity_poly.pdbx_seq_one_letter_code
_entity_poly.pdbx_strand_id
1 'polypeptide(L)'
;MLQPDTFDVTVMLDYYSPYVSGLTEAARLTAEGLAGRGWKVAVVCAQHDPALARHEIVNGVHIFRAPVLARISRGFVSPQLPLLAGRLAARSRIVHVHLPNPEAAFVAALRHSARLVVTYHIDVFLPDSPVNRFGMWAVDQSCKAAVRRADLVITNSEDQARGSRIWPTIRRRRLQPISSPCVDRNGGEPRLRDGDGLHIGFMGRITVDKGIEYLVRAFRTLDDPRARLLIAGDHETVAGGSNIAHLRREAGNDRRIRFTGLLRGDAVRDFYASIDVFALPSISESFGIVQVEAMMAGIPPVSTDLPGSRYPIAATGFGRLVPPRDPEALRAAISEMAELPAEDRESGREVATKLFGGEAFLDAHEEAFRDLLSGSRP
;
A
#
# COMPACT_ATOMS: atom_id res chain seq x y z
N MET A 1 -0.76 -25.87 -19.89
CA MET A 1 -2.13 -25.41 -20.19
C MET A 1 -2.03 -24.34 -21.26
N LEU A 2 -2.88 -24.40 -22.30
CA LEU A 2 -2.86 -23.44 -23.41
C LEU A 2 -3.30 -22.05 -22.95
N GLN A 3 -2.73 -21.00 -23.54
CA GLN A 3 -3.09 -19.61 -23.22
C GLN A 3 -4.49 -19.31 -23.78
N PRO A 4 -5.37 -18.59 -23.03
CA PRO A 4 -6.64 -18.12 -23.56
C PRO A 4 -6.42 -17.19 -24.76
N ASP A 5 -7.24 -17.29 -25.79
CA ASP A 5 -7.14 -16.38 -26.95
C ASP A 5 -7.42 -14.93 -26.58
N THR A 6 -8.29 -14.71 -25.60
CA THR A 6 -8.69 -13.39 -25.09
C THR A 6 -8.71 -13.34 -23.55
N PHE A 7 -8.54 -12.14 -23.01
CA PHE A 7 -8.64 -11.81 -21.60
C PHE A 7 -9.75 -10.78 -21.36
N ASP A 8 -10.39 -10.83 -20.21
CA ASP A 8 -11.31 -9.76 -19.79
C ASP A 8 -10.51 -8.55 -19.28
N VAL A 9 -9.45 -8.81 -18.51
CA VAL A 9 -8.56 -7.78 -17.98
C VAL A 9 -7.09 -8.20 -18.04
N THR A 10 -6.23 -7.28 -18.48
CA THR A 10 -4.79 -7.34 -18.27
C THR A 10 -4.39 -6.32 -17.22
N VAL A 11 -3.87 -6.78 -16.09
CA VAL A 11 -3.30 -5.96 -15.03
C VAL A 11 -1.82 -5.73 -15.32
N MET A 12 -1.38 -4.47 -15.30
CA MET A 12 0.00 -4.08 -15.56
C MET A 12 0.60 -3.36 -14.36
N LEU A 13 1.77 -3.81 -13.95
CA LEU A 13 2.54 -3.25 -12.85
C LEU A 13 4.01 -3.68 -12.94
N ASP A 14 4.87 -3.04 -12.17
CA ASP A 14 6.30 -3.30 -12.26
C ASP A 14 6.71 -4.64 -11.62
N TYR A 15 6.29 -4.82 -10.37
CA TYR A 15 6.58 -6.01 -9.58
C TYR A 15 5.27 -6.77 -9.31
N TYR A 16 5.31 -8.09 -9.31
CA TYR A 16 4.19 -8.93 -8.89
C TYR A 16 4.73 -10.07 -8.02
N SER A 17 3.93 -11.08 -7.72
CA SER A 17 4.37 -12.24 -6.94
C SER A 17 5.71 -12.84 -7.43
N PRO A 18 6.65 -13.16 -6.51
CA PRO A 18 6.54 -13.16 -5.04
C PRO A 18 6.90 -11.85 -4.34
N TYR A 19 7.06 -10.73 -5.06
CA TYR A 19 7.38 -9.43 -4.46
C TYR A 19 6.16 -8.80 -3.79
N VAL A 20 6.31 -8.41 -2.52
CA VAL A 20 5.20 -7.91 -1.68
C VAL A 20 5.39 -6.44 -1.33
N SER A 21 4.33 -5.65 -1.56
CA SER A 21 4.16 -4.25 -1.21
C SER A 21 2.67 -3.92 -1.23
N GLY A 22 2.25 -2.76 -0.69
CA GLY A 22 0.84 -2.37 -0.73
C GLY A 22 0.26 -2.31 -2.16
N LEU A 23 1.02 -1.78 -3.13
CA LEU A 23 0.60 -1.73 -4.53
C LEU A 23 0.47 -3.12 -5.14
N THR A 24 1.45 -4.00 -4.90
CA THR A 24 1.45 -5.35 -5.48
C THR A 24 0.39 -6.23 -4.86
N GLU A 25 0.10 -6.09 -3.56
CA GLU A 25 -1.02 -6.80 -2.92
C GLU A 25 -2.37 -6.32 -3.43
N ALA A 26 -2.57 -5.01 -3.60
CA ALA A 26 -3.80 -4.50 -4.21
C ALA A 26 -4.00 -5.09 -5.61
N ALA A 27 -2.96 -5.08 -6.46
CA ALA A 27 -3.03 -5.67 -7.79
C ALA A 27 -3.25 -7.19 -7.76
N ARG A 28 -2.62 -7.91 -6.83
CA ARG A 28 -2.76 -9.35 -6.67
C ARG A 28 -4.18 -9.71 -6.26
N LEU A 29 -4.75 -9.01 -5.27
CA LEU A 29 -6.12 -9.23 -4.81
C LEU A 29 -7.15 -8.89 -5.88
N THR A 30 -6.96 -7.82 -6.66
CA THR A 30 -7.81 -7.54 -7.83
C THR A 30 -7.70 -8.67 -8.86
N ALA A 31 -6.49 -9.06 -9.24
CA ALA A 31 -6.27 -10.05 -10.30
C ALA A 31 -6.78 -11.45 -9.93
N GLU A 32 -6.37 -11.97 -8.77
CA GLU A 32 -6.75 -13.30 -8.30
C GLU A 32 -8.22 -13.34 -7.86
N GLY A 33 -8.72 -12.26 -7.25
CA GLY A 33 -10.12 -12.14 -6.88
C GLY A 33 -11.06 -12.17 -8.09
N LEU A 34 -10.76 -11.39 -9.13
CA LEU A 34 -11.56 -11.41 -10.36
C LEU A 34 -11.45 -12.77 -11.07
N ALA A 35 -10.27 -13.39 -11.09
CA ALA A 35 -10.11 -14.74 -11.63
C ALA A 35 -10.98 -15.77 -10.88
N GLY A 36 -11.02 -15.69 -9.55
CA GLY A 36 -11.91 -16.50 -8.70
C GLY A 36 -13.40 -16.28 -8.98
N ARG A 37 -13.78 -15.08 -9.46
CA ARG A 37 -15.14 -14.73 -9.89
C ARG A 37 -15.41 -15.03 -11.38
N GLY A 38 -14.51 -15.74 -12.05
CA GLY A 38 -14.68 -16.24 -13.43
C GLY A 38 -14.16 -15.32 -14.53
N TRP A 39 -13.48 -14.22 -14.20
CA TRP A 39 -12.83 -13.37 -15.19
C TRP A 39 -11.57 -14.03 -15.75
N LYS A 40 -11.30 -13.86 -17.05
CA LYS A 40 -10.02 -14.24 -17.64
C LYS A 40 -9.00 -13.14 -17.41
N VAL A 41 -8.09 -13.38 -16.48
CA VAL A 41 -7.11 -12.36 -16.03
C VAL A 41 -5.70 -12.68 -16.52
N ALA A 42 -5.07 -11.68 -17.13
CA ALA A 42 -3.63 -11.66 -17.34
C ALA A 42 -2.97 -10.62 -16.44
N VAL A 43 -1.76 -10.92 -15.97
CA VAL A 43 -0.86 -9.98 -15.32
C VAL A 43 0.38 -9.82 -16.18
N VAL A 44 0.83 -8.59 -16.40
CA VAL A 44 2.09 -8.29 -17.06
C VAL A 44 2.98 -7.46 -16.14
N CYS A 45 4.19 -7.98 -15.88
CA CYS A 45 5.17 -7.35 -15.01
C CYS A 45 6.60 -7.65 -15.45
N ALA A 46 7.60 -7.13 -14.73
CA ALA A 46 8.98 -7.49 -15.02
C ALA A 46 9.41 -8.76 -14.28
N GLN A 47 10.32 -9.48 -14.93
CA GLN A 47 11.06 -10.62 -14.39
C GLN A 47 12.13 -10.11 -13.41
N HIS A 48 11.67 -9.55 -12.29
CA HIS A 48 12.53 -8.95 -11.28
C HIS A 48 13.46 -9.96 -10.61
N ASP A 49 13.16 -11.25 -10.66
CA ASP A 49 14.07 -12.34 -10.32
C ASP A 49 14.23 -13.26 -11.56
N PRO A 50 15.46 -13.43 -12.08
CA PRO A 50 15.74 -14.30 -13.23
C PRO A 50 15.30 -15.76 -13.07
N ALA A 51 15.15 -16.25 -11.83
CA ALA A 51 14.68 -17.61 -11.55
C ALA A 51 13.18 -17.81 -11.81
N LEU A 52 12.40 -16.72 -11.86
CA LEU A 52 10.96 -16.79 -12.10
C LEU A 52 10.66 -17.14 -13.55
N ALA A 53 9.63 -17.96 -13.77
CA ALA A 53 9.17 -18.28 -15.12
C ALA A 53 8.68 -17.02 -15.87
N ARG A 54 8.98 -16.94 -17.17
CA ARG A 54 8.46 -15.87 -18.05
C ARG A 54 6.95 -15.96 -18.27
N HIS A 55 6.38 -17.14 -18.10
CA HIS A 55 4.95 -17.35 -18.08
C HIS A 55 4.61 -18.47 -17.10
N GLU A 56 3.62 -18.24 -16.24
CA GLU A 56 3.05 -19.23 -15.34
C GLU A 56 1.59 -18.91 -15.02
N ILE A 57 0.90 -19.84 -14.38
CA ILE A 57 -0.47 -19.67 -13.91
C ILE A 57 -0.49 -19.87 -12.40
N VAL A 58 -0.96 -18.86 -11.67
CA VAL A 58 -1.10 -18.90 -10.22
C VAL A 58 -2.49 -18.43 -9.86
N ASN A 59 -3.24 -19.20 -9.06
CA ASN A 59 -4.59 -18.87 -8.62
C ASN A 59 -5.55 -18.44 -9.76
N GLY A 60 -5.45 -19.10 -10.92
CA GLY A 60 -6.27 -18.79 -12.10
C GLY A 60 -5.81 -17.58 -12.93
N VAL A 61 -4.74 -16.89 -12.53
CA VAL A 61 -4.19 -15.72 -13.22
C VAL A 61 -3.03 -16.13 -14.13
N HIS A 62 -3.04 -15.67 -15.38
CA HIS A 62 -1.92 -15.83 -16.30
C HIS A 62 -0.87 -14.73 -16.09
N ILE A 63 0.31 -15.09 -15.59
CA ILE A 63 1.37 -14.12 -15.28
C ILE A 63 2.40 -14.13 -16.41
N PHE A 64 2.66 -12.98 -17.03
CA PHE A 64 3.64 -12.78 -18.09
C PHE A 64 4.75 -11.84 -17.61
N ARG A 65 5.99 -12.30 -17.64
CA ARG A 65 7.15 -11.53 -17.16
C ARG A 65 8.07 -11.10 -18.29
N ALA A 66 8.29 -9.80 -18.41
CA ALA A 66 9.25 -9.22 -19.34
C ALA A 66 10.66 -9.22 -18.73
N PRO A 67 11.70 -9.62 -19.47
CA PRO A 67 13.06 -9.65 -18.95
C PRO A 67 13.54 -8.24 -18.58
N VAL A 68 14.33 -8.16 -17.51
CA VAL A 68 14.95 -6.92 -17.03
C VAL A 68 16.31 -6.75 -17.68
N LEU A 69 16.54 -5.60 -18.32
CA LEU A 69 17.84 -5.25 -18.92
C LEU A 69 18.82 -4.70 -17.86
N ALA A 70 18.33 -3.82 -16.99
CA ALA A 70 19.11 -3.20 -15.93
C ALA A 70 18.22 -2.85 -14.73
N ARG A 71 18.82 -2.73 -13.54
CA ARG A 71 18.15 -2.23 -12.34
C ARG A 71 18.67 -0.83 -12.00
N ILE A 72 17.77 0.10 -11.70
CA ILE A 72 18.11 1.48 -11.34
C ILE A 72 17.36 1.83 -10.05
N SER A 73 18.11 1.98 -8.96
CA SER A 73 17.53 2.27 -7.64
C SER A 73 16.46 1.24 -7.26
N ARG A 74 15.21 1.67 -7.03
CA ARG A 74 14.04 0.82 -6.70
C ARG A 74 13.30 0.28 -7.94
N GLY A 75 13.67 0.70 -9.14
CA GLY A 75 13.03 0.29 -10.40
C GLY A 75 13.94 -0.57 -11.27
N PHE A 76 13.42 -0.94 -12.43
CA PHE A 76 14.17 -1.63 -13.47
C PHE A 76 13.91 -0.98 -14.82
N VAL A 77 14.76 -1.31 -15.78
CA VAL A 77 14.59 -0.95 -17.19
C VAL A 77 14.23 -2.23 -17.92
N SER A 78 12.99 -2.31 -18.42
CA SER A 78 12.53 -3.42 -19.25
C SER A 78 11.89 -2.89 -20.53
N PRO A 79 12.66 -2.73 -21.62
CA PRO A 79 12.12 -2.24 -22.90
C PRO A 79 11.04 -3.17 -23.48
N GLN A 80 11.05 -4.44 -23.09
CA GLN A 80 10.07 -5.44 -23.53
C GLN A 80 8.75 -5.36 -22.74
N LEU A 81 8.75 -4.76 -21.55
CA LEU A 81 7.56 -4.65 -20.71
C LEU A 81 6.40 -3.92 -21.41
N PRO A 82 6.57 -2.68 -21.94
CA PRO A 82 5.47 -1.99 -22.60
C PRO A 82 5.01 -2.69 -23.89
N LEU A 83 5.93 -3.36 -24.61
CA LEU A 83 5.58 -4.13 -25.81
C LEU A 83 4.75 -5.37 -25.48
N LEU A 84 5.13 -6.10 -24.43
CA LEU A 84 4.39 -7.26 -23.94
C LEU A 84 3.01 -6.83 -23.41
N ALA A 85 2.95 -5.73 -22.66
CA ALA A 85 1.70 -5.15 -22.20
C ALA A 85 0.79 -4.75 -23.37
N GLY A 86 1.32 -4.15 -24.44
CA GLY A 86 0.56 -3.82 -25.65
C GLY A 86 0.01 -5.06 -26.37
N ARG A 87 0.78 -6.15 -26.47
CA ARG A 87 0.31 -7.41 -27.08
C ARG A 87 -0.82 -8.05 -26.27
N LEU A 88 -0.76 -8.01 -24.95
CA LEU A 88 -1.82 -8.50 -24.08
C LEU A 88 -3.03 -7.56 -24.09
N ALA A 89 -2.81 -6.25 -24.15
CA ALA A 89 -3.85 -5.25 -24.33
C ALA A 89 -4.68 -5.47 -25.60
N ALA A 90 -4.04 -5.81 -26.72
CA ALA A 90 -4.72 -6.13 -27.98
C ALA A 90 -5.68 -7.32 -27.87
N ARG A 91 -5.51 -8.17 -26.86
CA ARG A 91 -6.32 -9.36 -26.58
C ARG A 91 -7.20 -9.19 -25.34
N SER A 92 -7.31 -7.96 -24.81
CA SER A 92 -8.01 -7.67 -23.56
C SER A 92 -9.13 -6.67 -23.75
N ARG A 93 -10.20 -6.78 -22.94
CA ARG A 93 -11.26 -5.76 -22.90
C ARG A 93 -10.83 -4.56 -22.05
N ILE A 94 -10.11 -4.81 -20.96
CA ILE A 94 -9.56 -3.81 -20.05
C ILE A 94 -8.05 -3.96 -19.94
N VAL A 95 -7.33 -2.85 -19.92
CA VAL A 95 -5.95 -2.77 -19.42
C VAL A 95 -5.96 -1.92 -18.16
N HIS A 96 -5.53 -2.51 -17.06
CA HIS A 96 -5.53 -1.90 -15.74
C HIS A 96 -4.10 -1.64 -15.27
N VAL A 97 -3.67 -0.39 -15.30
CA VAL A 97 -2.30 0.02 -14.99
C VAL A 97 -2.20 0.52 -13.54
N HIS A 98 -1.31 -0.07 -12.76
CA HIS A 98 -1.01 0.38 -11.39
C HIS A 98 0.16 1.38 -11.41
N LEU A 99 -0.09 2.59 -10.90
CA LEU A 99 0.86 3.69 -10.82
C LEU A 99 1.33 3.91 -9.38
N PRO A 100 2.55 4.44 -9.15
CA PRO A 100 3.44 5.05 -10.14
C PRO A 100 4.24 4.05 -10.95
N ASN A 101 4.37 4.29 -12.25
CA ASN A 101 5.07 3.42 -13.19
C ASN A 101 5.70 4.29 -14.32
N PRO A 102 7.02 4.19 -14.57
CA PRO A 102 7.67 4.99 -15.62
C PRO A 102 7.25 4.59 -17.05
N GLU A 103 6.89 3.33 -17.28
CA GLU A 103 6.43 2.78 -18.55
C GLU A 103 4.95 3.10 -18.86
N ALA A 104 4.20 3.64 -17.89
CA ALA A 104 2.76 3.87 -17.99
C ALA A 104 2.32 4.62 -19.24
N ALA A 105 3.05 5.67 -19.63
CA ALA A 105 2.75 6.44 -20.85
C ALA A 105 2.80 5.59 -22.12
N PHE A 106 3.75 4.66 -22.21
CA PHE A 106 3.91 3.77 -23.36
C PHE A 106 2.81 2.71 -23.38
N VAL A 107 2.49 2.11 -22.24
CA VAL A 107 1.37 1.16 -22.14
C VAL A 107 0.05 1.81 -22.50
N ALA A 108 -0.19 3.03 -22.02
CA ALA A 108 -1.38 3.81 -22.37
C ALA A 108 -1.46 4.14 -23.87
N ALA A 109 -0.32 4.30 -24.56
CA ALA A 109 -0.26 4.49 -26.01
C ALA A 109 -0.49 3.18 -26.80
N LEU A 110 -0.08 2.04 -26.23
CA LEU A 110 -0.17 0.71 -26.84
C LEU A 110 -1.44 -0.07 -26.46
N ARG A 111 -2.42 0.58 -25.81
CA ARG A 111 -3.64 -0.08 -25.30
C ARG A 111 -4.59 -0.64 -26.38
N HIS A 112 -4.37 -0.31 -27.66
CA HIS A 112 -5.27 -0.65 -28.76
C HIS A 112 -6.73 -0.24 -28.47
N SER A 113 -7.70 -1.13 -28.64
CA SER A 113 -9.14 -0.89 -28.38
C SER A 113 -9.55 -1.12 -26.93
N ALA A 114 -8.64 -1.58 -26.06
CA ALA A 114 -8.96 -1.86 -24.66
C ALA A 114 -9.27 -0.59 -23.88
N ARG A 115 -10.23 -0.68 -22.95
CA ARG A 115 -10.50 0.38 -21.97
C ARG A 115 -9.32 0.51 -21.02
N LEU A 116 -8.84 1.73 -20.81
CA LEU A 116 -7.71 1.99 -19.92
C LEU A 116 -8.21 2.38 -18.53
N VAL A 117 -7.96 1.52 -17.55
CA VAL A 117 -8.12 1.84 -16.14
C VAL A 117 -6.75 2.12 -15.55
N VAL A 118 -6.66 3.15 -14.71
CA VAL A 118 -5.43 3.49 -13.99
C VAL A 118 -5.72 3.54 -12.50
N THR A 119 -5.04 2.74 -11.69
CA THR A 119 -5.04 2.93 -10.22
C THR A 119 -3.80 3.71 -9.80
N TYR A 120 -4.00 4.88 -9.19
CA TYR A 120 -2.92 5.73 -8.70
C TYR A 120 -2.70 5.54 -7.20
N HIS A 121 -1.67 4.77 -6.84
CA HIS A 121 -1.45 4.31 -5.45
C HIS A 121 -0.77 5.33 -4.55
N ILE A 122 0.20 6.08 -5.07
CA ILE A 122 0.98 7.04 -4.29
C ILE A 122 1.82 7.93 -5.21
N ASP A 123 2.13 9.14 -4.73
CA ASP A 123 3.19 9.95 -5.32
C ASP A 123 4.55 9.34 -5.01
N VAL A 124 5.44 9.21 -6.00
CA VAL A 124 6.81 8.76 -5.72
C VAL A 124 7.47 9.73 -4.74
N PHE A 125 8.02 9.19 -3.66
CA PHE A 125 8.82 9.92 -2.67
C PHE A 125 10.25 9.40 -2.68
N LEU A 126 11.20 10.30 -2.95
CA LEU A 126 12.64 10.05 -2.87
C LEU A 126 13.29 11.19 -2.09
N PRO A 127 14.39 10.94 -1.35
CA PRO A 127 15.15 11.99 -0.67
C PRO A 127 15.56 13.12 -1.63
N ASP A 128 15.60 14.35 -1.15
CA ASP A 128 15.89 15.49 -2.02
C ASP A 128 17.31 15.43 -2.60
N SER A 129 17.40 15.42 -3.92
CA SER A 129 18.62 15.58 -4.70
C SER A 129 18.25 15.99 -6.12
N PRO A 130 19.13 16.66 -6.89
CA PRO A 130 18.83 17.03 -8.28
C PRO A 130 18.39 15.84 -9.15
N VAL A 131 19.06 14.69 -8.98
CA VAL A 131 18.76 13.46 -9.73
C VAL A 131 17.40 12.89 -9.33
N ASN A 132 17.08 12.83 -8.02
CA ASN A 132 15.80 12.32 -7.54
C ASN A 132 14.65 13.23 -7.93
N ARG A 133 14.84 14.56 -7.90
CA ARG A 133 13.84 15.53 -8.37
C ARG A 133 13.51 15.33 -9.84
N PHE A 134 14.52 15.12 -10.68
CA PHE A 134 14.31 14.81 -12.09
C PHE A 134 13.59 13.46 -12.27
N GLY A 135 14.01 12.41 -11.56
CA GLY A 135 13.37 11.10 -11.62
C GLY A 135 11.89 11.13 -11.21
N MET A 136 11.57 11.80 -10.10
CA MET A 136 10.17 12.01 -9.66
C MET A 136 9.38 12.79 -10.70
N TRP A 137 9.94 13.87 -11.26
CA TRP A 137 9.28 14.64 -12.32
C TRP A 137 9.00 13.78 -13.57
N ALA A 138 9.95 12.95 -14.00
CA ALA A 138 9.81 12.10 -15.17
C ALA A 138 8.70 11.04 -14.97
N VAL A 139 8.68 10.39 -13.79
CA VAL A 139 7.59 9.46 -13.42
C VAL A 139 6.26 10.18 -13.36
N ASP A 140 6.19 11.39 -12.78
CA ASP A 140 4.98 12.20 -12.72
C ASP A 140 4.49 12.54 -14.15
N GLN A 141 5.37 12.83 -15.11
CA GLN A 141 4.97 13.06 -16.51
C GLN A 141 4.42 11.80 -17.18
N SER A 142 5.04 10.64 -16.94
CA SER A 142 4.54 9.37 -17.46
C SER A 142 3.15 9.03 -16.89
N CYS A 143 2.98 9.18 -15.57
CA CYS A 143 1.71 9.01 -14.89
C CYS A 143 0.64 9.96 -15.44
N LYS A 144 0.97 11.26 -15.61
CA LYS A 144 0.04 12.24 -16.21
C LYS A 144 -0.37 11.84 -17.62
N ALA A 145 0.55 11.33 -18.44
CA ALA A 145 0.26 10.90 -19.81
C ALA A 145 -0.69 9.69 -19.87
N ALA A 146 -0.55 8.74 -18.93
CA ALA A 146 -1.47 7.61 -18.77
C ALA A 146 -2.84 8.06 -18.24
N VAL A 147 -2.87 8.86 -17.17
CA VAL A 147 -4.11 9.40 -16.57
C VAL A 147 -4.94 10.18 -17.59
N ARG A 148 -4.30 11.03 -18.43
CA ARG A 148 -5.02 11.76 -19.50
C ARG A 148 -5.72 10.86 -20.50
N ARG A 149 -5.23 9.64 -20.70
CA ARG A 149 -5.79 8.64 -21.63
C ARG A 149 -6.75 7.66 -20.94
N ALA A 150 -6.76 7.62 -19.61
CA ALA A 150 -7.55 6.66 -18.85
C ALA A 150 -9.05 6.90 -19.03
N ASP A 151 -9.79 5.84 -19.33
CA ASP A 151 -11.25 5.82 -19.33
C ASP A 151 -11.80 5.88 -17.89
N LEU A 152 -11.05 5.35 -16.92
CA LEU A 152 -11.34 5.40 -15.49
C LEU A 152 -10.04 5.56 -14.68
N VAL A 153 -10.07 6.43 -13.67
CA VAL A 153 -8.99 6.59 -12.69
C VAL A 153 -9.50 6.12 -11.33
N ILE A 154 -8.77 5.21 -10.71
CA ILE A 154 -9.02 4.72 -9.35
C ILE A 154 -7.94 5.28 -8.42
N THR A 155 -8.32 5.70 -7.22
CA THR A 155 -7.42 6.13 -6.15
C THR A 155 -7.82 5.46 -4.84
N ASN A 156 -6.92 5.38 -3.86
CA ASN A 156 -7.21 4.75 -2.56
C ASN A 156 -8.25 5.55 -1.77
N SER A 157 -8.28 6.86 -1.95
CA SER A 157 -9.35 7.73 -1.46
C SER A 157 -9.39 9.00 -2.30
N GLU A 158 -10.47 9.76 -2.20
CA GLU A 158 -10.50 11.10 -2.81
C GLU A 158 -9.52 12.05 -2.11
N ASP A 159 -9.36 11.90 -0.79
CA ASP A 159 -8.42 12.69 0.01
C ASP A 159 -6.96 12.50 -0.47
N GLN A 160 -6.55 11.25 -0.71
CA GLN A 160 -5.27 10.92 -1.34
C GLN A 160 -5.14 11.57 -2.72
N ALA A 161 -6.18 11.50 -3.54
CA ALA A 161 -6.18 12.06 -4.89
C ALA A 161 -5.96 13.59 -4.86
N ARG A 162 -6.65 14.29 -3.96
CA ARG A 162 -6.55 15.75 -3.79
C ARG A 162 -5.17 16.19 -3.27
N GLY A 163 -4.55 15.37 -2.42
CA GLY A 163 -3.19 15.62 -1.91
C GLY A 163 -2.06 15.35 -2.90
N SER A 164 -2.34 14.72 -4.05
CA SER A 164 -1.32 14.34 -5.03
C SER A 164 -0.77 15.53 -5.83
N ARG A 165 0.54 15.50 -6.12
CA ARG A 165 1.21 16.41 -7.08
C ARG A 165 0.56 16.42 -8.47
N ILE A 166 -0.12 15.35 -8.85
CA ILE A 166 -0.77 15.23 -10.17
C ILE A 166 -2.30 15.41 -10.11
N TRP A 167 -2.85 15.83 -8.97
CA TRP A 167 -4.27 16.14 -8.79
C TRP A 167 -4.88 16.98 -9.93
N PRO A 168 -4.23 18.04 -10.46
CA PRO A 168 -4.79 18.82 -11.57
C PRO A 168 -5.07 18.00 -12.83
N THR A 169 -4.41 16.86 -13.00
CA THR A 169 -4.62 15.91 -14.10
C THR A 169 -5.68 14.88 -13.73
N ILE A 170 -5.63 14.32 -12.51
CA ILE A 170 -6.60 13.34 -12.01
C ILE A 170 -8.02 13.91 -12.03
N ARG A 171 -8.23 15.13 -11.50
CA ARG A 171 -9.56 15.77 -11.36
C ARG A 171 -10.31 16.04 -12.67
N ARG A 172 -9.65 15.84 -13.81
CA ARG A 172 -10.22 16.04 -15.15
C ARG A 172 -10.71 14.74 -15.79
N ARG A 173 -10.63 13.62 -15.07
CA ARG A 173 -11.04 12.29 -15.53
C ARG A 173 -12.20 11.76 -14.68
N ARG A 174 -12.84 10.69 -15.15
CA ARG A 174 -13.76 9.88 -14.34
C ARG A 174 -12.94 9.27 -13.20
N LEU A 175 -13.18 9.73 -11.97
CA LEU A 175 -12.50 9.30 -10.76
C LEU A 175 -13.44 8.42 -9.93
N GLN A 176 -12.95 7.28 -9.49
CA GLN A 176 -13.66 6.39 -8.56
C GLN A 176 -12.71 5.98 -7.44
N PRO A 177 -12.86 6.55 -6.22
CA PRO A 177 -12.09 6.12 -5.07
C PRO A 177 -12.46 4.67 -4.70
N ILE A 178 -11.47 3.80 -4.57
CA ILE A 178 -11.62 2.45 -4.03
C ILE A 178 -10.46 2.23 -3.06
N SER A 179 -10.79 2.08 -1.78
CA SER A 179 -9.80 1.93 -0.70
C SER A 179 -8.93 0.70 -0.86
N SER A 180 -7.67 0.79 -0.43
CA SER A 180 -6.77 -0.37 -0.52
C SER A 180 -7.33 -1.53 0.31
N PRO A 181 -7.18 -2.78 -0.17
CA PRO A 181 -7.68 -3.93 0.57
C PRO A 181 -6.84 -4.14 1.82
N CYS A 182 -7.51 -4.42 2.93
CA CYS A 182 -6.86 -4.72 4.19
C CYS A 182 -7.18 -6.16 4.62
N VAL A 183 -6.24 -6.77 5.32
CA VAL A 183 -6.35 -8.16 5.78
C VAL A 183 -6.76 -8.15 7.24
N ASP A 184 -7.74 -8.97 7.60
CA ASP A 184 -8.06 -9.21 8.99
C ASP A 184 -6.91 -9.96 9.68
N ARG A 185 -6.32 -9.33 10.71
CA ARG A 185 -5.20 -9.86 11.51
C ARG A 185 -5.63 -10.35 12.89
N ASN A 186 -6.93 -10.51 13.14
CA ASN A 186 -7.46 -11.09 14.38
C ASN A 186 -7.01 -12.54 14.60
N GLY A 187 -7.15 -12.99 15.86
CA GLY A 187 -6.92 -14.37 16.27
C GLY A 187 -5.45 -14.74 16.53
N GLY A 188 -4.57 -13.74 16.70
CA GLY A 188 -3.20 -13.96 17.16
C GLY A 188 -3.08 -14.20 18.66
N GLU A 189 -1.92 -14.70 19.09
CA GLU A 189 -1.55 -14.81 20.50
C GLU A 189 -0.60 -13.67 20.89
N PRO A 190 -0.70 -13.10 22.11
CA PRO A 190 0.11 -11.95 22.55
C PRO A 190 1.59 -12.32 22.85
N ARG A 191 2.27 -13.05 21.96
CA ARG A 191 3.62 -13.61 22.16
C ARG A 191 4.73 -12.55 22.23
N LEU A 192 4.47 -11.34 21.76
CA LEU A 192 5.42 -10.23 21.80
C LEU A 192 5.17 -9.30 22.99
N ARG A 193 4.11 -9.54 23.78
CA ARG A 193 3.80 -8.77 24.98
C ARG A 193 4.74 -9.15 26.12
N ASP A 194 5.28 -8.14 26.80
CA ASP A 194 6.14 -8.26 27.97
C ASP A 194 5.62 -7.38 29.11
N GLY A 195 4.91 -7.99 30.06
CA GLY A 195 4.33 -7.32 31.22
C GLY A 195 2.92 -6.77 30.99
N ASP A 196 2.45 -6.00 31.97
CA ASP A 196 1.08 -5.45 32.05
C ASP A 196 0.98 -3.99 31.56
N GLY A 197 2.11 -3.31 31.36
CA GLY A 197 2.14 -1.92 30.91
C GLY A 197 1.70 -1.70 29.45
N LEU A 198 1.61 -0.44 29.07
CA LEU A 198 1.20 0.00 27.74
C LEU A 198 2.15 -0.53 26.65
N HIS A 199 1.61 -1.23 25.65
CA HIS A 199 2.33 -1.69 24.47
C HIS A 199 1.95 -0.88 23.24
N ILE A 200 2.93 -0.20 22.65
CA ILE A 200 2.76 0.60 21.43
C ILE A 200 3.41 -0.15 20.27
N GLY A 201 2.68 -0.28 19.16
CA GLY A 201 3.15 -0.96 17.96
C GLY A 201 3.38 -0.03 16.78
N PHE A 202 4.48 -0.23 16.07
CA PHE A 202 4.64 0.21 14.68
C PHE A 202 4.92 -1.02 13.81
N MET A 203 4.26 -1.12 12.66
CA MET A 203 4.59 -2.11 11.63
C MET A 203 4.77 -1.44 10.27
N GLY A 204 5.88 -1.71 9.60
CA GLY A 204 6.15 -1.21 8.25
C GLY A 204 7.63 -1.28 7.89
N ARG A 205 7.98 -1.01 6.63
CA ARG A 205 9.40 -0.93 6.22
C ARG A 205 10.14 0.10 7.07
N ILE A 206 11.37 -0.22 7.47
CA ILE A 206 12.20 0.69 8.26
C ILE A 206 12.91 1.67 7.34
N THR A 207 12.18 2.72 6.95
CA THR A 207 12.63 3.76 6.02
C THR A 207 12.31 5.16 6.54
N VAL A 208 13.01 6.16 6.01
CA VAL A 208 12.84 7.57 6.41
C VAL A 208 11.42 8.07 6.20
N ASP A 209 10.72 7.61 5.15
CA ASP A 209 9.33 8.00 4.89
C ASP A 209 8.35 7.60 5.99
N LYS A 210 8.72 6.66 6.87
CA LYS A 210 7.89 6.21 8.00
C LYS A 210 8.05 7.03 9.27
N GLY A 211 8.99 7.97 9.35
CA GLY A 211 9.10 8.90 10.48
C GLY A 211 9.26 8.23 11.85
N ILE A 212 9.80 7.01 11.90
CA ILE A 212 9.90 6.19 13.12
C ILE A 212 10.73 6.89 14.21
N GLU A 213 11.65 7.78 13.82
CA GLU A 213 12.43 8.60 14.75
C GLU A 213 11.55 9.48 15.65
N TYR A 214 10.41 9.97 15.14
CA TYR A 214 9.49 10.79 15.93
C TYR A 214 8.74 9.95 16.96
N LEU A 215 8.41 8.69 16.63
CA LEU A 215 7.83 7.74 17.57
C LEU A 215 8.83 7.31 18.64
N VAL A 216 10.08 7.04 18.28
CA VAL A 216 11.13 6.74 19.27
C VAL A 216 11.31 7.90 20.25
N ARG A 217 11.34 9.14 19.74
CA ARG A 217 11.43 10.34 20.60
C ARG A 217 10.21 10.52 21.50
N ALA A 218 9.00 10.33 20.97
CA ALA A 218 7.74 10.40 21.73
C ALA A 218 7.67 9.34 22.83
N PHE A 219 8.10 8.12 22.52
CA PHE A 219 8.07 7.01 23.46
C PHE A 219 9.06 7.19 24.60
N ARG A 220 10.27 7.70 24.31
CA ARG A 220 11.31 7.91 25.32
C ARG A 220 10.94 8.93 26.40
N THR A 221 9.95 9.80 26.14
CA THR A 221 9.44 10.76 27.13
C THR A 221 8.31 10.20 27.99
N LEU A 222 7.88 8.95 27.79
CA LEU A 222 6.97 8.27 28.71
C LEU A 222 7.72 7.88 29.98
N ASP A 223 7.19 8.27 31.14
CA ASP A 223 7.78 7.97 32.45
C ASP A 223 7.51 6.54 32.92
N ASP A 224 6.52 5.85 32.35
CA ASP A 224 6.17 4.48 32.75
C ASP A 224 7.29 3.49 32.38
N PRO A 225 7.95 2.85 33.37
CA PRO A 225 8.98 1.84 33.11
C PRO A 225 8.40 0.53 32.55
N ARG A 226 7.08 0.31 32.66
CA ARG A 226 6.38 -0.87 32.15
C ARG A 226 5.92 -0.70 30.70
N ALA A 227 5.93 0.52 30.16
CA ALA A 227 5.61 0.75 28.76
C ALA A 227 6.62 0.02 27.85
N ARG A 228 6.14 -0.43 26.69
CA ARG A 228 6.91 -1.14 25.67
C ARG A 228 6.61 -0.58 24.28
N LEU A 229 7.63 -0.50 23.44
CA LEU A 229 7.52 -0.11 22.03
C LEU A 229 8.01 -1.24 21.15
N LEU A 230 7.13 -1.80 20.33
CA LEU A 230 7.42 -2.82 19.34
C LEU A 230 7.53 -2.17 17.95
N ILE A 231 8.69 -2.25 17.33
CA ILE A 231 8.96 -1.75 15.97
C ILE A 231 9.21 -2.96 15.06
N ALA A 232 8.21 -3.30 14.26
CA ALA A 232 8.24 -4.42 13.32
C ALA A 232 8.42 -3.94 11.88
N GLY A 233 9.29 -4.62 11.12
CA GLY A 233 9.58 -4.19 9.75
C GLY A 233 10.85 -4.75 9.15
N ASP A 234 10.82 -4.93 7.83
CA ASP A 234 12.04 -5.18 7.06
C ASP A 234 12.98 -3.96 7.11
N HIS A 235 14.24 -4.24 7.40
CA HIS A 235 15.35 -3.29 7.33
C HIS A 235 16.55 -3.84 6.54
N GLU A 236 16.48 -5.09 6.06
CA GLU A 236 17.60 -5.80 5.42
C GLU A 236 17.43 -5.81 3.89
N THR A 237 16.22 -6.09 3.40
CA THR A 237 15.95 -6.22 1.96
C THR A 237 15.26 -5.00 1.35
N VAL A 238 15.27 -3.88 2.08
CA VAL A 238 14.60 -2.66 1.67
C VAL A 238 15.32 -2.00 0.49
N ALA A 239 14.68 -2.02 -0.68
CA ALA A 239 15.15 -1.31 -1.85
C ALA A 239 15.35 0.19 -1.52
N GLY A 240 16.50 0.77 -1.88
CA GLY A 240 16.86 2.16 -1.57
C GLY A 240 17.34 2.41 -0.12
N GLY A 241 17.54 1.36 0.68
CA GLY A 241 18.19 1.42 1.98
C GLY A 241 17.25 1.64 3.17
N SER A 242 17.73 1.23 4.35
CA SER A 242 17.05 1.40 5.64
C SER A 242 17.75 2.46 6.51
N ASN A 243 16.98 3.17 7.34
CA ASN A 243 17.50 4.08 8.37
C ASN A 243 17.62 3.43 9.77
N ILE A 244 17.58 2.09 9.88
CA ILE A 244 17.65 1.35 11.15
C ILE A 244 18.82 1.75 12.04
N ALA A 245 20.01 2.01 11.48
CA ALA A 245 21.18 2.44 12.26
C ALA A 245 20.95 3.79 12.96
N HIS A 246 20.22 4.71 12.32
CA HIS A 246 19.82 5.97 12.94
C HIS A 246 18.81 5.73 14.07
N LEU A 247 17.79 4.88 13.82
CA LEU A 247 16.76 4.58 14.82
C LEU A 247 17.33 3.87 16.05
N ARG A 248 18.30 2.97 15.89
CA ARG A 248 19.01 2.33 17.02
C ARG A 248 19.78 3.36 17.85
N ARG A 249 20.40 4.36 17.21
CA ARG A 249 21.06 5.47 17.93
C ARG A 249 20.05 6.35 18.67
N GLU A 250 18.91 6.66 18.04
CA GLU A 250 17.83 7.42 18.68
C GLU A 250 17.22 6.67 19.87
N ALA A 251 17.09 5.34 19.79
CA ALA A 251 16.62 4.49 20.88
C ALA A 251 17.65 4.38 22.03
N GLY A 252 18.95 4.42 21.72
CA GLY A 252 20.01 4.28 22.70
C GLY A 252 19.96 2.92 23.41
N ASN A 253 20.08 2.92 24.74
CA ASN A 253 20.03 1.72 25.58
C ASN A 253 18.65 1.49 26.23
N ASP A 254 17.60 2.15 25.73
CA ASP A 254 16.26 2.00 26.29
C ASP A 254 15.71 0.59 26.03
N ARG A 255 15.71 -0.25 27.07
CA ARG A 255 15.29 -1.66 27.00
C ARG A 255 13.80 -1.84 26.74
N ARG A 256 13.01 -0.76 26.83
CA ARG A 256 11.58 -0.78 26.52
C ARG A 256 11.29 -0.78 25.02
N ILE A 257 12.29 -0.47 24.18
CA ILE A 257 12.17 -0.41 22.72
C ILE A 257 12.72 -1.69 22.10
N ARG A 258 11.88 -2.44 21.37
CA ARG A 258 12.25 -3.69 20.69
C ARG A 258 12.04 -3.57 19.18
N PHE A 259 13.12 -3.77 18.43
CA PHE A 259 13.06 -3.98 16.98
C PHE A 259 12.89 -5.47 16.70
N THR A 260 11.78 -5.88 16.08
CA THR A 260 11.48 -7.31 15.88
C THR A 260 12.05 -7.86 14.56
N GLY A 261 12.45 -6.98 13.64
CA GLY A 261 12.73 -7.35 12.25
C GLY A 261 11.45 -7.64 11.46
N LEU A 262 11.59 -8.32 10.33
CA LEU A 262 10.48 -8.65 9.44
C LEU A 262 9.62 -9.80 10.00
N LEU A 263 8.35 -9.53 10.26
CA LEU A 263 7.36 -10.53 10.67
C LEU A 263 6.61 -11.10 9.47
N ARG A 264 6.24 -12.38 9.52
CA ARG A 264 5.48 -13.11 8.49
C ARG A 264 4.48 -14.08 9.12
N GLY A 265 3.43 -14.41 8.37
CA GLY A 265 2.43 -15.40 8.80
C GLY A 265 1.77 -15.03 10.12
N ASP A 266 1.64 -16.01 11.01
CA ASP A 266 0.99 -15.84 12.32
C ASP A 266 1.69 -14.82 13.22
N ALA A 267 3.01 -14.61 13.05
CA ALA A 267 3.74 -13.60 13.82
C ALA A 267 3.23 -12.16 13.59
N VAL A 268 2.57 -11.90 12.45
CA VAL A 268 1.90 -10.61 12.21
C VAL A 268 0.65 -10.48 13.07
N ARG A 269 -0.14 -11.55 13.20
CA ARG A 269 -1.33 -11.58 14.08
C ARG A 269 -0.91 -11.47 15.54
N ASP A 270 0.14 -12.18 15.93
CA ASP A 270 0.70 -12.13 17.28
C ASP A 270 1.18 -10.72 17.65
N PHE A 271 1.72 -9.97 16.67
CA PHE A 271 2.08 -8.57 16.88
C PHE A 271 0.87 -7.71 17.23
N TYR A 272 -0.20 -7.78 16.44
CA TYR A 272 -1.41 -7.01 16.73
C TYR A 272 -2.03 -7.42 18.07
N ALA A 273 -2.07 -8.72 18.38
CA ALA A 273 -2.53 -9.20 19.69
C ALA A 273 -1.67 -8.72 20.87
N SER A 274 -0.44 -8.25 20.62
CA SER A 274 0.52 -7.83 21.66
C SER A 274 0.53 -6.34 21.96
N ILE A 275 -0.26 -5.51 21.26
CA ILE A 275 -0.23 -4.05 21.38
C ILE A 275 -1.60 -3.47 21.76
N ASP A 276 -1.57 -2.32 22.44
CA ASP A 276 -2.77 -1.62 22.91
C ASP A 276 -3.09 -0.40 22.03
N VAL A 277 -2.07 0.18 21.39
CA VAL A 277 -2.15 1.33 20.46
C VAL A 277 -1.20 1.11 19.29
N PHE A 278 -1.65 1.41 18.07
CA PHE A 278 -0.82 1.39 16.88
C PHE A 278 -0.38 2.81 16.50
N ALA A 279 0.90 3.03 16.21
CA ALA A 279 1.41 4.33 15.82
C ALA A 279 1.96 4.30 14.39
N LEU A 280 1.47 5.19 13.52
CA LEU A 280 1.91 5.38 12.14
C LEU A 280 2.44 6.81 11.94
N PRO A 281 3.67 7.12 12.39
CA PRO A 281 4.23 8.47 12.42
C PRO A 281 4.79 8.93 11.05
N SER A 282 4.21 8.44 9.95
CA SER A 282 4.74 8.60 8.61
C SER A 282 4.95 10.07 8.21
N ILE A 283 5.98 10.34 7.42
CA ILE A 283 6.18 11.65 6.76
C ILE A 283 5.70 11.62 5.30
N SER A 284 5.54 10.43 4.74
CA SER A 284 4.91 10.18 3.45
C SER A 284 4.17 8.85 3.48
N GLU A 285 2.88 8.87 3.15
CA GLU A 285 1.99 7.72 3.15
C GLU A 285 0.83 8.00 2.18
N SER A 286 0.19 6.96 1.64
CA SER A 286 -0.99 7.12 0.77
C SER A 286 -2.27 6.54 1.32
N PHE A 287 -2.18 5.60 2.26
CA PHE A 287 -3.36 4.98 2.88
C PHE A 287 -3.01 4.39 4.25
N GLY A 288 -1.86 3.71 4.35
CA GLY A 288 -1.46 3.03 5.58
C GLY A 288 -2.28 1.76 5.83
N ILE A 289 -2.10 0.73 5.01
CA ILE A 289 -2.82 -0.56 5.19
C ILE A 289 -2.67 -1.10 6.62
N VAL A 290 -1.46 -1.00 7.19
CA VAL A 290 -1.12 -1.47 8.54
C VAL A 290 -1.90 -0.80 9.68
N GLN A 291 -2.32 0.48 9.54
CA GLN A 291 -3.17 1.11 10.55
C GLN A 291 -4.60 0.58 10.46
N VAL A 292 -5.06 0.23 9.25
CA VAL A 292 -6.38 -0.38 9.07
C VAL A 292 -6.39 -1.82 9.55
N GLU A 293 -5.32 -2.58 9.32
CA GLU A 293 -5.13 -3.90 9.93
C GLU A 293 -5.17 -3.81 11.48
N ALA A 294 -4.61 -2.74 12.07
CA ALA A 294 -4.75 -2.47 13.50
C ALA A 294 -6.21 -2.17 13.89
N MET A 295 -6.89 -1.32 13.12
CA MET A 295 -8.30 -1.00 13.37
C MET A 295 -9.18 -2.24 13.35
N MET A 296 -8.99 -3.11 12.35
CA MET A 296 -9.70 -4.39 12.22
C MET A 296 -9.37 -5.36 13.36
N ALA A 297 -8.30 -5.14 14.10
CA ALA A 297 -7.96 -5.87 15.32
C ALA A 297 -8.45 -5.19 16.62
N GLY A 298 -9.26 -4.13 16.52
CA GLY A 298 -9.76 -3.38 17.68
C GLY A 298 -8.70 -2.47 18.34
N ILE A 299 -7.61 -2.19 17.64
CA ILE A 299 -6.49 -1.39 18.14
C ILE A 299 -6.57 0.01 17.54
N PRO A 300 -6.77 1.08 18.34
CA PRO A 300 -6.86 2.43 17.84
C PRO A 300 -5.51 2.89 17.27
N PRO A 301 -5.47 3.39 16.03
CA PRO A 301 -4.25 3.95 15.47
C PRO A 301 -4.10 5.43 15.81
N VAL A 302 -2.85 5.85 16.03
CA VAL A 302 -2.41 7.23 16.01
C VAL A 302 -1.60 7.44 14.74
N SER A 303 -2.13 8.18 13.77
CA SER A 303 -1.50 8.40 12.47
C SER A 303 -1.19 9.88 12.25
N THR A 304 -0.17 10.18 11.47
CA THR A 304 0.05 11.55 11.02
C THR A 304 -1.05 12.01 10.07
N ASP A 305 -1.39 13.30 10.15
CA ASP A 305 -2.37 13.93 9.29
C ASP A 305 -1.80 14.18 7.89
N LEU A 306 -1.63 13.12 7.11
CA LEU A 306 -1.21 13.19 5.71
C LEU A 306 -2.36 12.79 4.77
N PRO A 307 -2.49 13.45 3.60
CA PRO A 307 -3.47 13.06 2.60
C PRO A 307 -3.43 11.56 2.29
N GLY A 308 -4.58 10.94 2.22
CA GLY A 308 -4.74 9.50 2.06
C GLY A 308 -4.65 8.72 3.37
N SER A 309 -3.57 8.87 4.14
CA SER A 309 -3.43 8.17 5.43
C SER A 309 -4.37 8.66 6.52
N ARG A 310 -4.85 9.91 6.43
CA ARG A 310 -5.88 10.43 7.34
C ARG A 310 -7.25 9.82 7.08
N TYR A 311 -7.49 9.31 5.87
CA TYR A 311 -8.80 8.88 5.43
C TYR A 311 -9.36 7.70 6.24
N PRO A 312 -8.62 6.63 6.54
CA PRO A 312 -9.14 5.56 7.39
C PRO A 312 -9.68 6.05 8.74
N ILE A 313 -8.96 6.94 9.43
CA ILE A 313 -9.40 7.50 10.71
C ILE A 313 -10.62 8.40 10.51
N ALA A 314 -10.60 9.27 9.50
CA ALA A 314 -11.72 10.16 9.22
C ALA A 314 -13.01 9.40 8.80
N ALA A 315 -12.87 8.30 8.06
CA ALA A 315 -14.01 7.52 7.57
C ALA A 315 -14.61 6.61 8.65
N THR A 316 -13.80 6.12 9.58
CA THR A 316 -14.25 5.23 10.68
C THR A 316 -14.60 5.98 11.95
N GLY A 317 -14.03 7.17 12.16
CA GLY A 317 -14.04 7.85 13.46
C GLY A 317 -13.16 7.16 14.51
N PHE A 318 -12.36 6.15 14.14
CA PHE A 318 -11.58 5.33 15.06
C PHE A 318 -10.09 5.62 14.95
N GLY A 319 -9.51 6.16 16.03
CA GLY A 319 -8.11 6.56 16.12
C GLY A 319 -7.91 8.08 16.21
N ARG A 320 -6.65 8.52 16.14
CA ARG A 320 -6.25 9.92 16.34
C ARG A 320 -5.29 10.40 15.26
N LEU A 321 -5.52 11.62 14.77
CA LEU A 321 -4.62 12.30 13.83
C LEU A 321 -3.70 13.28 14.56
N VAL A 322 -2.43 13.30 14.18
CA VAL A 322 -1.42 14.22 14.74
C VAL A 322 -0.63 14.93 13.63
N PRO A 323 -0.07 16.13 13.88
CA PRO A 323 0.83 16.75 12.91
C PRO A 323 2.05 15.87 12.60
N PRO A 324 2.55 15.85 11.34
CA PRO A 324 3.78 15.15 11.02
C PRO A 324 4.97 15.79 11.73
N ARG A 325 5.96 14.97 12.10
CA ARG A 325 7.21 15.39 12.76
C ARG A 325 7.03 16.00 14.16
N ASP A 326 5.97 15.64 14.86
CA ASP A 326 5.66 16.16 16.20
C ASP A 326 5.61 15.02 17.24
N PRO A 327 6.73 14.74 17.94
CA PRO A 327 6.77 13.72 18.98
C PRO A 327 5.84 13.99 20.16
N GLU A 328 5.58 15.25 20.49
CA GLU A 328 4.78 15.58 21.68
C GLU A 328 3.29 15.36 21.40
N ALA A 329 2.80 15.78 20.23
CA ALA A 329 1.46 15.44 19.78
C ALA A 329 1.26 13.92 19.67
N LEU A 330 2.26 13.20 19.16
CA LEU A 330 2.24 11.74 19.07
C LEU A 330 2.15 11.08 20.43
N ARG A 331 2.95 11.52 21.41
CA ARG A 331 2.91 11.03 22.80
C ARG A 331 1.53 11.26 23.41
N ALA A 332 1.00 12.48 23.33
CA ALA A 332 -0.30 12.83 23.90
C ALA A 332 -1.44 11.98 23.30
N ALA A 333 -1.46 11.82 21.98
CA ALA A 333 -2.45 11.00 21.28
C ALA A 333 -2.32 9.50 21.62
N ILE A 334 -1.11 8.99 21.83
CA ILE A 334 -0.90 7.61 22.26
C ILE A 334 -1.48 7.39 23.67
N SER A 335 -1.21 8.30 24.60
CA SER A 335 -1.81 8.24 25.95
C SER A 335 -3.33 8.34 25.91
N GLU A 336 -3.89 9.21 25.07
CA GLU A 336 -5.34 9.34 24.88
C GLU A 336 -5.97 8.04 24.35
N MET A 337 -5.39 7.44 23.30
CA MET A 337 -5.92 6.22 22.68
C MET A 337 -5.71 4.97 23.52
N ALA A 338 -4.74 4.96 24.45
CA ALA A 338 -4.57 3.87 25.40
C ALA A 338 -5.79 3.70 26.32
N GLU A 339 -6.42 4.81 26.70
CA GLU A 339 -7.58 4.85 27.60
C GLU A 339 -8.94 4.66 26.89
N LEU A 340 -8.92 4.36 25.58
CA LEU A 340 -10.15 4.21 24.81
C LEU A 340 -10.99 3.02 25.31
N PRO A 341 -12.29 3.21 25.62
CA PRO A 341 -13.18 2.16 26.11
C PRO A 341 -13.26 0.94 25.18
N ALA A 342 -13.49 -0.24 25.76
CA ALA A 342 -13.60 -1.50 25.00
C ALA A 342 -14.74 -1.48 23.97
N GLU A 343 -15.84 -0.80 24.29
CA GLU A 343 -17.02 -0.63 23.42
C GLU A 343 -16.67 0.18 22.16
N ASP A 344 -15.90 1.27 22.31
CA ASP A 344 -15.44 2.10 21.20
C ASP A 344 -14.43 1.34 20.31
N ARG A 345 -13.57 0.51 20.92
CA ARG A 345 -12.64 -0.38 20.20
C ARG A 345 -13.38 -1.40 19.34
N GLU A 346 -14.44 -2.00 19.88
CA GLU A 346 -15.26 -2.96 19.15
C GLU A 346 -16.05 -2.28 18.01
N SER A 347 -16.69 -1.14 18.28
CA SER A 347 -17.39 -0.36 17.25
C SER A 347 -16.44 0.06 16.12
N GLY A 348 -15.24 0.57 16.46
CA GLY A 348 -14.22 0.93 15.49
C GLY A 348 -13.76 -0.25 14.63
N ARG A 349 -13.65 -1.44 15.23
CA ARG A 349 -13.32 -2.69 14.54
C ARG A 349 -14.34 -3.08 13.50
N GLU A 350 -15.62 -3.08 13.86
CA GLU A 350 -16.73 -3.44 12.96
C GLU A 350 -16.79 -2.50 11.75
N VAL A 351 -16.69 -1.19 11.99
CA VAL A 351 -16.72 -0.18 10.93
C VAL A 351 -15.53 -0.32 9.99
N ALA A 352 -14.31 -0.49 10.53
CA ALA A 352 -13.11 -0.68 9.71
C ALA A 352 -13.19 -1.96 8.86
N THR A 353 -13.66 -3.06 9.43
CA THR A 353 -13.82 -4.34 8.72
C THR A 353 -14.81 -4.22 7.57
N LYS A 354 -15.94 -3.54 7.79
CA LYS A 354 -16.95 -3.31 6.76
C LYS A 354 -16.43 -2.43 5.61
N LEU A 355 -15.70 -1.37 5.92
CA LEU A 355 -15.24 -0.40 4.92
C LEU A 355 -14.02 -0.89 4.13
N PHE A 356 -13.12 -1.64 4.76
CA PHE A 356 -11.79 -1.92 4.21
C PHE A 356 -11.46 -3.41 4.04
N GLY A 357 -12.40 -4.30 4.35
CA GLY A 357 -12.25 -5.74 4.11
C GLY A 357 -12.06 -6.07 2.63
N GLY A 358 -11.38 -7.19 2.36
CA GLY A 358 -11.01 -7.61 1.00
C GLY A 358 -12.19 -7.82 0.04
N GLU A 359 -13.35 -8.27 0.51
CA GLU A 359 -14.55 -8.43 -0.33
C GLU A 359 -15.10 -7.07 -0.80
N ALA A 360 -15.18 -6.07 0.10
CA ALA A 360 -15.64 -4.74 -0.26
C ALA A 360 -14.73 -4.10 -1.33
N PHE A 361 -13.41 -4.32 -1.22
CA PHE A 361 -12.45 -3.90 -2.24
C PHE A 361 -12.71 -4.58 -3.59
N LEU A 362 -12.93 -5.89 -3.59
CA LEU A 362 -13.10 -6.67 -4.81
C LEU A 362 -14.45 -6.37 -5.50
N ASP A 363 -15.53 -6.24 -4.72
CA ASP A 363 -16.85 -5.83 -5.19
C ASP A 363 -16.80 -4.49 -5.93
N ALA A 364 -16.16 -3.49 -5.31
CA ALA A 364 -16.03 -2.16 -5.90
C ALA A 364 -15.22 -2.18 -7.21
N HIS A 365 -14.17 -3.01 -7.31
CA HIS A 365 -13.40 -3.15 -8.55
C HIS A 365 -14.21 -3.82 -9.65
N GLU A 366 -14.90 -4.92 -9.32
CA GLU A 366 -15.70 -5.65 -10.28
C GLU A 366 -16.85 -4.80 -10.82
N GLU A 367 -17.56 -4.07 -9.95
CA GLU A 367 -18.61 -3.13 -10.32
C GLU A 367 -18.06 -2.03 -11.26
N ALA A 368 -16.94 -1.40 -10.89
CA ALA A 368 -16.29 -0.38 -11.72
C ALA A 368 -15.95 -0.89 -13.13
N PHE A 369 -15.49 -2.14 -13.23
CA PHE A 369 -15.11 -2.75 -14.51
C PHE A 369 -16.34 -3.13 -15.33
N ARG A 370 -17.39 -3.67 -14.71
CA ARG A 370 -18.65 -3.97 -15.38
C ARG A 370 -19.31 -2.70 -15.93
N ASP A 371 -19.36 -1.63 -15.15
CA ASP A 371 -19.88 -0.33 -15.57
C ASP A 371 -19.10 0.27 -16.73
N LEU A 372 -17.77 0.14 -16.68
CA LEU A 372 -16.91 0.61 -17.76
C LEU A 372 -17.15 -0.16 -19.06
N LEU A 373 -17.46 -1.46 -18.98
CA LEU A 373 -17.73 -2.32 -20.14
C LEU A 373 -19.15 -2.16 -20.68
N SER A 374 -20.14 -1.89 -19.83
CA SER A 374 -21.53 -1.64 -20.25
C SER A 374 -21.71 -0.26 -20.89
N GLY A 375 -20.78 0.67 -20.64
CA GLY A 375 -20.90 2.06 -21.09
C GLY A 375 -21.87 2.88 -20.24
N SER A 376 -22.34 2.34 -19.12
CA SER A 376 -23.12 3.08 -18.12
C SER A 376 -22.27 4.24 -17.58
N ARG A 377 -22.78 5.46 -17.75
CA ARG A 377 -22.30 6.59 -16.95
C ARG A 377 -23.00 6.51 -15.59
N PRO A 378 -22.26 6.58 -14.48
CA PRO A 378 -22.86 6.74 -13.16
C PRO A 378 -23.60 8.07 -13.07
#